data_AF-A0A9R0VB71-F1
#
_entry.id   AF-A0A9R0VB71-F1
#
_cell.length_a   1.000
_cell.length_b   1.000
_cell.length_c   1.000
_cell.angle_alpha   90.00
_cell.angle_beta   90.00
_cell.angle_gamma   90.00
#
_symmetry.space_group_name_H-M   'P 1'
#
loop_
_entity.id
_entity.type
_entity.pdbx_description
1 polymer ?
#
loop_
_entity_poly.entity_id
_entity_poly.type
_entity_poly.pdbx_seq_one_letter_code
_entity_poly.pdbx_strand_id
1 'polypeptide(L)'
;MRNLISALAGAGLGAIKVSTSIRFDAVTNSFPPSNGVFAQAYMTDVARLLASTGAPLLTNVYPYFAYKDNPRDIQLNYATFRPGTTVRDQNNGLTYTCLFDAMVDAVVAALERAGAPGVRVVVSESGWPSASGFGATADNARAYNQGLIDHVGGGTPKRPGLLETYIFAMFNENFKTGELIEKHFGLFNPDKSPAYPIRFQ
;
A
#
# COMPACT_ATOMS: atom_id res chain seq x y z
N MET A 1 -6.25 18.74 9.46
CA MET A 1 -5.97 19.00 8.02
C MET A 1 -6.24 20.45 7.62
N ARG A 2 -7.47 20.98 7.73
CA ARG A 2 -7.80 22.36 7.28
C ARG A 2 -6.87 23.46 7.84
N ASN A 3 -6.59 23.44 9.15
CA ASN A 3 -5.69 24.42 9.77
C ASN A 3 -4.27 24.40 9.17
N LEU A 4 -3.72 23.20 8.89
CA LEU A 4 -2.40 23.06 8.27
C LEU A 4 -2.40 23.59 6.83
N ILE A 5 -3.48 23.34 6.07
CA ILE A 5 -3.65 23.88 4.72
C ILE A 5 -3.65 25.41 4.76
N SER A 6 -4.41 26.02 5.68
CA SER A 6 -4.46 27.47 5.84
C SER A 6 -3.12 28.06 6.29
N ALA A 7 -2.41 27.41 7.23
CA ALA A 7 -1.10 27.86 7.69
C ALA A 7 -0.05 27.81 6.57
N LEU A 8 0.00 26.72 5.80
CA LEU A 8 0.90 26.60 4.65
C LEU A 8 0.59 27.64 3.57
N ALA A 9 -0.69 27.88 3.28
CA ALA A 9 -1.09 28.92 2.34
C ALA A 9 -0.68 30.33 2.83
N GLY A 10 -0.91 30.65 4.11
CA GLY A 10 -0.52 31.92 4.70
C GLY A 10 0.99 32.16 4.74
N ALA A 11 1.78 31.07 4.78
CA ALA A 11 3.24 31.11 4.71
C ALA A 11 3.80 31.10 3.26
N GLY A 12 2.96 31.07 2.22
CA GLY A 12 3.42 30.96 0.83
C GLY A 12 3.93 29.56 0.44
N LEU A 13 3.64 28.53 1.24
CA LEU A 13 4.08 27.14 1.07
C LEU A 13 2.97 26.22 0.53
N GLY A 14 2.02 26.77 -0.22
CA GLY A 14 0.84 26.03 -0.74
C GLY A 14 1.15 24.88 -1.72
N ALA A 15 2.40 24.76 -2.17
CA ALA A 15 2.89 23.61 -2.92
C ALA A 15 2.96 22.33 -2.05
N ILE A 16 3.18 22.47 -0.75
CA ILE A 16 3.19 21.35 0.20
C ILE A 16 1.75 20.87 0.41
N LYS A 17 1.47 19.62 0.02
CA LYS A 17 0.14 19.03 0.14
C LYS A 17 -0.06 18.42 1.52
N VAL A 18 -1.20 18.73 2.15
CA VAL A 18 -1.62 18.11 3.42
C VAL A 18 -2.50 16.91 3.11
N SER A 19 -2.11 15.75 3.64
CA SER A 19 -2.88 14.51 3.55
C SER A 19 -3.02 13.86 4.94
N THR A 20 -3.44 12.60 4.96
CA THR A 20 -3.41 11.68 6.10
C THR A 20 -3.03 10.30 5.59
N SER A 21 -2.39 9.49 6.45
CA SER A 21 -2.13 8.08 6.18
C SER A 21 -3.17 7.19 6.84
N ILE A 22 -3.59 6.14 6.12
CA ILE A 22 -4.55 5.14 6.59
C ILE A 22 -3.96 3.74 6.42
N ARG A 23 -4.37 2.83 7.29
CA ARG A 23 -4.17 1.39 7.09
C ARG A 23 -5.22 0.84 6.12
N PHE A 24 -4.93 -0.31 5.52
CA PHE A 24 -5.85 -0.95 4.58
C PHE A 24 -7.20 -1.37 5.21
N ASP A 25 -7.27 -1.59 6.53
CA ASP A 25 -8.51 -1.91 7.27
C ASP A 25 -9.55 -0.77 7.27
N ALA A 26 -9.18 0.43 6.81
CA ALA A 26 -10.13 1.50 6.52
C ALA A 26 -11.01 1.20 5.29
N VAL A 27 -10.67 0.20 4.47
CA VAL A 27 -11.47 -0.29 3.34
C VAL A 27 -12.08 -1.65 3.69
N THR A 28 -13.39 -1.79 3.48
CA THR A 28 -14.12 -3.05 3.61
C THR A 28 -14.68 -3.49 2.25
N ASN A 29 -15.20 -4.73 2.19
CA ASN A 29 -15.69 -5.37 0.96
C ASN A 29 -14.67 -5.33 -0.19
N SER A 30 -13.38 -5.50 0.13
CA SER A 30 -12.27 -5.32 -0.83
C SER A 30 -12.13 -6.46 -1.86
N PHE A 31 -13.02 -7.46 -1.87
CA PHE A 31 -13.06 -8.51 -2.88
C PHE A 31 -14.45 -8.67 -3.52
N PRO A 32 -14.54 -8.65 -4.86
CA PRO A 32 -13.50 -8.21 -5.79
C PRO A 32 -13.12 -6.73 -5.56
N PRO A 33 -11.97 -6.24 -6.06
CA PRO A 33 -11.48 -4.87 -5.78
C PRO A 33 -12.50 -3.76 -6.04
N SER A 34 -13.30 -3.88 -7.11
CA SER A 34 -14.40 -2.95 -7.42
C SER A 34 -15.46 -2.80 -6.32
N ASN A 35 -15.50 -3.72 -5.36
CA ASN A 35 -16.37 -3.67 -4.19
C ASN A 35 -15.82 -2.87 -3.01
N GLY A 36 -14.59 -2.35 -3.09
CA GLY A 36 -14.00 -1.55 -2.02
C GLY A 36 -14.88 -0.35 -1.62
N VAL A 37 -15.07 -0.17 -0.32
CA VAL A 37 -15.75 0.99 0.27
C VAL A 37 -15.10 1.35 1.59
N PHE A 38 -15.06 2.63 1.95
CA PHE A 38 -14.55 3.01 3.26
C PHE A 38 -15.44 2.45 4.37
N ALA A 39 -14.82 1.81 5.36
CA ALA A 39 -15.50 1.21 6.50
C ALA A 39 -16.13 2.26 7.44
N GLN A 40 -15.57 3.48 7.45
CA GLN A 40 -15.97 4.54 8.37
C GLN A 40 -16.42 5.79 7.61
N ALA A 41 -17.53 6.38 8.07
CA ALA A 41 -18.18 7.51 7.40
C ALA A 41 -17.26 8.74 7.25
N TYR A 42 -16.38 8.99 8.23
CA TYR A 42 -15.48 10.15 8.23
C TYR A 42 -14.52 10.16 7.03
N MET A 43 -14.23 9.00 6.43
CA MET A 43 -13.36 8.93 5.26
C MET A 43 -13.97 9.62 4.04
N THR A 44 -15.29 9.76 3.98
CA THR A 44 -15.95 10.55 2.93
C THR A 44 -15.56 12.03 3.02
N ASP A 45 -15.55 12.59 4.24
CA ASP A 45 -15.16 13.99 4.46
C ASP A 45 -13.67 14.21 4.18
N VAL A 46 -12.82 13.24 4.56
CA VAL A 46 -11.40 13.25 4.21
C VAL A 46 -11.21 13.22 2.70
N ALA A 47 -11.85 12.28 2.00
CA ALA A 47 -11.72 12.13 0.54
C ALA A 47 -12.18 13.38 -0.22
N ARG A 48 -13.29 14.01 0.19
CA ARG A 48 -13.77 15.26 -0.41
C ARG A 48 -12.83 16.44 -0.15
N LEU A 49 -12.24 16.52 1.05
CA LEU A 49 -11.23 17.54 1.35
C LEU A 49 -9.98 17.35 0.47
N LEU A 50 -9.49 16.12 0.32
CA LEU A 50 -8.36 15.80 -0.55
C LEU A 50 -8.66 16.17 -2.01
N ALA A 51 -9.87 15.86 -2.50
CA ALA A 51 -10.32 16.23 -3.83
C ALA A 51 -10.29 17.75 -4.05
N SER A 52 -10.84 18.52 -3.10
CA SER A 52 -10.88 19.99 -3.19
C SER A 52 -9.51 20.68 -3.13
N THR A 53 -8.48 19.98 -2.63
CA THR A 53 -7.13 20.53 -2.41
C THR A 53 -6.08 19.98 -3.38
N GLY A 54 -6.47 19.00 -4.21
CA GLY A 54 -5.58 18.27 -5.11
C GLY A 54 -4.53 17.42 -4.38
N ALA A 55 -4.76 17.10 -3.10
CA ALA A 55 -3.88 16.26 -2.30
C ALA A 55 -4.18 14.77 -2.54
N PRO A 56 -3.17 13.87 -2.51
CA PRO A 56 -3.40 12.43 -2.58
C PRO A 56 -3.92 11.88 -1.25
N LEU A 57 -4.44 10.66 -1.25
CA LEU A 57 -4.59 9.84 -0.05
C LEU A 57 -3.35 8.96 0.14
N LEU A 58 -2.77 8.96 1.34
CA LEU A 58 -1.67 8.08 1.69
C LEU A 58 -2.24 6.78 2.29
N THR A 59 -1.79 5.62 1.83
CA THR A 59 -2.29 4.32 2.30
C THR A 59 -1.16 3.32 2.57
N ASN A 60 -1.28 2.59 3.67
CA ASN A 60 -0.35 1.54 4.06
C ASN A 60 -0.90 0.20 3.57
N VAL A 61 -0.24 -0.38 2.55
CA VAL A 61 -0.71 -1.55 1.81
C VAL A 61 0.28 -2.69 2.02
N TYR A 62 -0.14 -3.72 2.75
CA TYR A 62 0.70 -4.87 3.09
C TYR A 62 0.03 -6.19 2.67
N PRO A 63 0.30 -6.68 1.45
CA PRO A 63 -0.08 -8.02 1.00
C PRO A 63 0.37 -9.12 1.98
N TYR A 64 1.47 -8.91 2.71
CA TYR A 64 1.95 -9.82 3.75
C TYR A 64 0.87 -10.15 4.80
N PHE A 65 0.20 -9.15 5.38
CA PHE A 65 -0.78 -9.40 6.43
C PHE A 65 -2.01 -10.13 5.89
N ALA A 66 -2.50 -9.74 4.71
CA ALA A 66 -3.60 -10.44 4.04
C ALA A 66 -3.24 -11.92 3.78
N TYR A 67 -2.03 -12.19 3.27
CA TYR A 67 -1.53 -13.55 3.06
C TYR A 67 -1.41 -14.34 4.37
N LYS A 68 -0.80 -13.75 5.39
CA LYS A 68 -0.60 -14.38 6.71
C LYS A 68 -1.93 -14.77 7.34
N ASP A 69 -2.95 -13.92 7.21
CA ASP A 69 -4.26 -14.13 7.84
C ASP A 69 -5.18 -15.06 7.03
N ASN A 70 -4.96 -15.19 5.71
CA ASN A 70 -5.71 -16.13 4.86
C ASN A 70 -4.82 -16.91 3.87
N PRO A 71 -3.89 -17.75 4.36
CA PRO A 71 -2.94 -18.47 3.51
C PRO A 71 -3.57 -19.60 2.71
N ARG A 72 -4.83 -19.97 3.01
CA ARG A 72 -5.59 -20.99 2.28
C ARG A 72 -6.04 -20.46 0.92
N ASP A 73 -6.55 -19.23 0.89
CA ASP A 73 -7.15 -18.64 -0.30
C ASP A 73 -6.18 -17.68 -1.03
N ILE A 74 -5.24 -17.08 -0.29
CA ILE A 74 -4.23 -16.20 -0.85
C ILE A 74 -2.94 -17.00 -1.08
N GLN A 75 -2.61 -17.20 -2.35
CA GLN A 75 -1.38 -17.88 -2.73
C GLN A 75 -0.16 -16.98 -2.50
N LEU A 76 0.93 -17.55 -1.98
CA LEU A 76 2.17 -16.80 -1.73
C LEU A 76 2.66 -16.08 -2.98
N ASN A 77 2.63 -16.73 -4.15
CA ASN A 77 3.08 -16.13 -5.39
C ASN A 77 2.31 -14.85 -5.74
N TYR A 78 0.98 -14.87 -5.56
CA TYR A 78 0.12 -13.71 -5.75
C TYR A 78 0.48 -12.57 -4.80
N ALA A 79 0.86 -12.88 -3.56
CA ALA A 79 1.24 -11.89 -2.56
C ALA A 79 2.66 -11.32 -2.75
N THR A 80 3.57 -12.06 -3.41
CA THR A 80 5.00 -11.69 -3.57
C THR A 80 5.41 -11.38 -5.01
N PHE A 81 4.48 -10.92 -5.86
CA PHE A 81 4.76 -10.56 -7.27
C PHE A 81 5.39 -11.70 -8.11
N ARG A 82 5.16 -12.96 -7.73
CA ARG A 82 5.64 -14.12 -8.50
C ARG A 82 4.52 -14.60 -9.44
N PRO A 83 4.85 -15.12 -10.63
CA PRO A 83 3.85 -15.65 -11.54
C PRO A 83 3.08 -16.83 -10.93
N GLY A 84 1.83 -17.00 -11.35
CA GLY A 84 1.04 -18.21 -11.07
C GLY A 84 -0.42 -17.99 -10.72
N THR A 85 -0.81 -16.79 -10.30
CA THR A 85 -2.21 -16.49 -9.95
C THR A 85 -2.75 -15.35 -10.79
N THR A 86 -3.98 -15.53 -11.29
CA THR A 86 -4.72 -14.53 -12.06
C THR A 86 -6.13 -14.47 -11.48
N VAL A 87 -6.54 -13.30 -11.00
CA VAL A 87 -7.86 -13.06 -10.42
C VAL A 87 -8.60 -12.07 -11.32
N ARG A 88 -9.83 -12.41 -11.73
CA ARG A 88 -10.67 -11.51 -12.53
C ARG A 88 -11.76 -10.90 -11.67
N ASP A 89 -11.84 -9.57 -11.66
CA ASP A 89 -12.95 -8.84 -11.06
C ASP A 89 -14.16 -8.91 -11.99
N GLN A 90 -15.23 -9.58 -11.54
CA GLN A 90 -16.41 -9.85 -12.37
C GLN A 90 -17.25 -8.59 -12.65
N ASN A 91 -17.11 -7.53 -11.85
CA ASN A 91 -17.95 -6.34 -12.01
C ASN A 91 -17.43 -5.41 -13.12
N ASN A 92 -16.13 -5.40 -13.37
CA ASN A 92 -15.49 -4.50 -14.35
C ASN A 92 -14.59 -5.21 -15.36
N GLY A 93 -14.38 -6.52 -15.21
CA GLY A 93 -13.57 -7.34 -16.11
C GLY A 93 -12.05 -7.18 -15.95
N LEU A 94 -11.57 -6.33 -15.04
CA LEU A 94 -10.15 -6.13 -14.78
C LEU A 94 -9.52 -7.40 -14.22
N THR A 95 -8.25 -7.60 -14.55
CA THR A 95 -7.48 -8.78 -14.17
C THR A 95 -6.31 -8.37 -13.30
N TYR A 96 -6.12 -9.09 -12.20
CA TYR A 96 -5.10 -8.86 -11.19
C TYR A 96 -4.18 -10.07 -11.12
N THR A 97 -2.88 -9.85 -11.26
CA THR A 97 -1.84 -10.89 -11.18
C THR A 97 -0.99 -10.78 -9.91
N CYS A 98 -1.17 -9.70 -9.14
CA CYS A 98 -0.61 -9.56 -7.81
C CYS A 98 -1.65 -9.00 -6.82
N LEU A 99 -1.52 -9.37 -5.55
CA LEU A 99 -2.41 -8.93 -4.49
C LEU A 99 -2.30 -7.42 -4.22
N PHE A 100 -1.11 -6.86 -4.43
CA PHE A 100 -0.86 -5.43 -4.27
C PHE A 100 -1.80 -4.59 -5.15
N ASP A 101 -1.92 -4.90 -6.44
CA ASP A 101 -2.83 -4.21 -7.36
C ASP A 101 -4.28 -4.31 -6.90
N ALA A 102 -4.71 -5.52 -6.50
CA ALA A 102 -6.07 -5.75 -6.03
C ALA A 102 -6.39 -4.91 -4.77
N MET A 103 -5.42 -4.77 -3.86
CA MET A 103 -5.58 -3.93 -2.67
C MET A 103 -5.63 -2.44 -3.05
N VAL A 104 -4.69 -1.95 -3.86
CA VAL A 104 -4.68 -0.54 -4.28
C VAL A 104 -5.97 -0.17 -5.02
N ASP A 105 -6.46 -1.02 -5.92
CA ASP A 105 -7.68 -0.76 -6.67
C ASP A 105 -8.96 -0.86 -5.81
N ALA A 106 -8.92 -1.58 -4.69
CA ALA A 106 -9.97 -1.51 -3.68
C ALA A 106 -10.02 -0.13 -2.97
N VAL A 107 -8.85 0.48 -2.70
CA VAL A 107 -8.79 1.87 -2.19
C VAL A 107 -9.33 2.85 -3.24
N VAL A 108 -8.97 2.66 -4.51
CA VAL A 108 -9.49 3.48 -5.61
C VAL A 108 -11.01 3.37 -5.71
N ALA A 109 -11.57 2.16 -5.63
CA ALA A 109 -13.02 1.94 -5.63
C ALA A 109 -13.70 2.65 -4.45
N ALA A 110 -13.09 2.63 -3.26
CA ALA A 110 -13.60 3.33 -2.09
C ALA A 110 -13.60 4.86 -2.27
N LEU A 111 -12.56 5.44 -2.88
CA LEU A 111 -12.48 6.86 -3.22
C LEU A 111 -13.56 7.27 -4.24
N GLU A 112 -13.80 6.45 -5.27
CA GLU A 112 -14.86 6.71 -6.25
C GLU A 112 -16.24 6.76 -5.58
N ARG A 113 -16.54 5.79 -4.69
CA ARG A 113 -17.81 5.76 -3.94
C ARG A 113 -17.97 6.89 -2.95
N ALA A 114 -16.87 7.42 -2.42
CA ALA A 114 -16.87 8.62 -1.58
C ALA A 114 -17.11 9.93 -2.38
N GLY A 115 -17.23 9.85 -3.71
CA GLY A 115 -17.38 11.01 -4.59
C GLY A 115 -16.06 11.74 -4.84
N ALA A 116 -14.92 11.04 -4.74
CA ALA A 116 -13.59 11.60 -4.91
C ALA A 116 -12.76 10.84 -5.99
N PRO A 117 -13.31 10.59 -7.19
CA PRO A 117 -12.67 9.74 -8.21
C PRO A 117 -11.31 10.25 -8.70
N GLY A 118 -11.05 11.56 -8.60
CA GLY A 118 -9.78 12.19 -9.00
C GLY A 118 -8.69 12.19 -7.93
N VAL A 119 -8.96 11.75 -6.69
CA VAL A 119 -7.94 11.71 -5.64
C VAL A 119 -6.93 10.62 -5.95
N ARG A 120 -5.66 11.00 -6.10
CA ARG A 120 -4.54 10.07 -6.31
C ARG A 120 -4.28 9.25 -5.05
N VAL A 121 -3.74 8.05 -5.23
CA VAL A 121 -3.27 7.20 -4.15
C VAL A 121 -1.74 7.24 -4.15
N VAL A 122 -1.16 7.39 -2.96
CA VAL A 122 0.27 7.17 -2.69
C VAL A 122 0.34 6.03 -1.68
N VAL A 123 1.16 5.02 -1.96
CA VAL A 123 1.38 3.93 -1.01
C VAL A 123 2.46 4.38 -0.02
N SER A 124 2.05 4.87 1.15
CA SER A 124 2.97 5.43 2.15
C SER A 124 3.75 4.38 2.92
N GLU A 125 3.29 3.14 2.94
CA GLU A 125 4.04 2.01 3.49
C GLU A 125 3.67 0.72 2.76
N SER A 126 4.68 -0.07 2.46
CA SER A 126 4.53 -1.44 1.98
C SER A 126 5.81 -2.22 2.22
N GLY A 127 5.72 -3.49 2.58
CA GLY A 127 6.91 -4.29 2.85
C GLY A 127 6.58 -5.73 3.22
N TRP A 128 7.62 -6.51 3.47
CA TRP A 128 7.51 -7.91 3.86
C TRP A 128 8.61 -8.26 4.87
N PRO A 129 8.26 -8.89 6.01
CA PRO A 129 9.23 -9.19 7.05
C PRO A 129 10.16 -10.34 6.64
N SER A 130 11.43 -10.22 7.01
CA SER A 130 12.49 -11.17 6.63
C SER A 130 12.65 -12.36 7.58
N ALA A 131 12.05 -12.32 8.76
CA ALA A 131 12.18 -13.36 9.78
C ALA A 131 11.03 -13.33 10.81
N SER A 132 11.05 -14.33 11.71
CA SER A 132 10.28 -14.35 12.96
C SER A 132 8.75 -14.41 12.82
N GLY A 133 8.25 -14.97 11.71
CA GLY A 133 6.81 -15.18 11.51
C GLY A 133 6.49 -16.08 10.32
N PHE A 134 5.21 -16.46 10.19
CA PHE A 134 4.74 -17.22 9.04
C PHE A 134 4.96 -16.44 7.73
N GLY A 135 5.49 -17.11 6.71
CA GLY A 135 5.85 -16.48 5.42
C GLY A 135 7.02 -15.50 5.46
N ALA A 136 7.57 -15.19 6.65
CA ALA A 136 8.64 -14.22 6.84
C ALA A 136 10.02 -14.87 6.64
N THR A 137 10.61 -14.65 5.46
CA THR A 137 11.94 -15.14 5.10
C THR A 137 12.65 -14.08 4.26
N ALA A 138 13.98 -14.05 4.29
CA ALA A 138 14.77 -13.15 3.45
C ALA A 138 14.45 -13.31 1.96
N ASP A 139 14.19 -14.53 1.48
CA ASP A 139 13.82 -14.80 0.09
C ASP A 139 12.44 -14.25 -0.29
N ASN A 140 11.45 -14.35 0.60
CA ASN A 140 10.13 -13.78 0.35
C ASN A 140 10.17 -12.25 0.46
N ALA A 141 10.91 -11.72 1.44
CA ALA A 141 11.11 -10.28 1.59
C ALA A 141 11.81 -9.66 0.37
N ARG A 142 12.87 -10.29 -0.13
CA ARG A 142 13.53 -9.91 -1.38
C ARG A 142 12.57 -9.96 -2.56
N ALA A 143 11.84 -11.06 -2.73
CA ALA A 143 10.93 -11.22 -3.86
C ALA A 143 9.82 -10.16 -3.85
N TYR A 144 9.25 -9.89 -2.67
CA TYR A 144 8.25 -8.85 -2.50
C TYR A 144 8.80 -7.46 -2.79
N ASN A 145 9.88 -7.05 -2.12
CA ASN A 145 10.40 -5.69 -2.22
C ASN A 145 11.01 -5.39 -3.60
N GLN A 146 11.73 -6.34 -4.21
CA GLN A 146 12.23 -6.15 -5.58
C GLN A 146 11.08 -6.15 -6.58
N GLY A 147 10.11 -7.06 -6.43
CA GLY A 147 8.91 -7.09 -7.28
C GLY A 147 8.12 -5.79 -7.21
N LEU A 148 7.98 -5.20 -6.02
CA LEU A 148 7.35 -3.91 -5.82
C LEU A 148 8.09 -2.79 -6.57
N ILE A 149 9.43 -2.70 -6.43
CA ILE A 149 10.25 -1.72 -7.14
C ILE A 149 10.06 -1.83 -8.66
N ASP A 150 10.11 -3.04 -9.18
CA ASP A 150 10.02 -3.29 -10.62
C ASP A 150 8.60 -3.08 -11.18
N HIS A 151 7.57 -3.11 -10.31
CA HIS A 151 6.16 -3.04 -10.67
C HIS A 151 5.58 -1.62 -10.67
N VAL A 152 5.89 -0.80 -9.67
CA VAL A 152 5.17 0.46 -9.40
C VAL A 152 5.29 1.52 -10.49
N GLY A 153 6.24 1.37 -11.42
CA GLY A 153 6.32 2.21 -12.63
C GLY A 153 5.14 2.04 -13.59
N GLY A 154 4.47 0.88 -13.56
CA GLY A 154 3.32 0.57 -14.42
C GLY A 154 1.95 0.92 -13.82
N GLY A 155 1.87 1.11 -12.50
CA GLY A 155 0.62 1.35 -11.79
C GLY A 155 -0.22 0.08 -11.61
N THR A 156 -1.54 0.24 -11.58
CA THR A 156 -2.50 -0.85 -11.38
C THR A 156 -3.43 -1.01 -12.59
N PRO A 157 -4.19 -2.13 -12.70
CA PRO A 157 -5.18 -2.30 -13.76
C PRO A 157 -6.20 -1.16 -13.87
N LYS A 158 -6.67 -0.59 -12.74
CA LYS A 158 -7.64 0.51 -12.74
C LYS A 158 -6.99 1.89 -12.90
N ARG A 159 -5.72 2.05 -12.47
CA ARG A 159 -4.96 3.30 -12.57
C ARG A 159 -3.55 3.04 -13.10
N PRO A 160 -3.40 2.90 -14.44
CA PRO A 160 -2.10 2.72 -15.05
C PRO A 160 -1.24 3.99 -14.94
N GLY A 161 0.06 3.80 -14.84
CA GLY A 161 1.07 4.85 -14.68
C GLY A 161 1.73 4.86 -13.30
N LEU A 162 2.76 5.68 -13.14
CA LEU A 162 3.61 5.69 -11.95
C LEU A 162 2.80 5.80 -10.64
N LEU A 163 2.99 4.83 -9.76
CA LEU A 163 2.42 4.80 -8.41
C LEU A 163 3.49 5.12 -7.38
N GLU A 164 3.46 6.33 -6.83
CA GLU A 164 4.37 6.72 -5.76
C GLU A 164 4.22 5.79 -4.55
N THR A 165 5.33 5.16 -4.16
CA THR A 165 5.35 4.06 -3.18
C THR A 165 6.58 4.16 -2.29
N TYR A 166 6.38 3.93 -0.99
CA TYR A 166 7.43 3.96 0.03
C TYR A 166 7.56 2.56 0.65
N ILE A 167 8.76 1.98 0.57
CA ILE A 167 9.05 0.70 1.20
C ILE A 167 9.24 0.90 2.71
N PHE A 168 8.53 0.10 3.49
CA PHE A 168 8.71 -0.02 4.92
C PHE A 168 9.58 -1.26 5.22
N ALA A 169 10.81 -1.12 5.73
CA ALA A 169 11.49 0.12 6.09
C ALA A 169 13.00 0.06 5.78
N MET A 170 13.72 1.16 6.02
CA MET A 170 15.16 1.20 5.79
C MET A 170 15.92 0.19 6.65
N PHE A 171 15.64 0.13 7.96
CA PHE A 171 16.38 -0.71 8.91
C PHE A 171 15.46 -1.61 9.74
N ASN A 172 16.01 -2.70 10.26
CA ASN A 172 15.37 -3.48 11.32
C ASN A 172 15.28 -2.66 12.62
N GLU A 173 14.07 -2.50 13.17
CA GLU A 173 13.79 -1.68 14.34
C GLU A 173 13.64 -2.54 15.60
N ASN A 174 14.75 -2.81 16.30
CA ASN A 174 14.82 -3.76 17.43
C ASN A 174 13.95 -3.41 18.65
N PHE A 175 13.56 -2.15 18.81
CA PHE A 175 12.69 -1.66 19.87
C PHE A 175 11.19 -1.71 19.55
N LYS A 176 10.80 -2.16 18.36
CA LYS A 176 9.38 -2.37 18.04
C LYS A 176 8.75 -3.35 19.03
N THR A 177 7.56 -3.01 19.48
CA THR A 177 6.68 -3.87 20.29
C THR A 177 5.64 -4.55 19.39
N GLY A 178 4.99 -5.60 19.89
CA GLY A 178 4.00 -6.36 19.13
C GLY A 178 4.56 -7.68 18.63
N GLU A 179 4.14 -8.13 17.47
CA GLU A 179 4.64 -9.37 16.88
C GLU A 179 6.14 -9.27 16.56
N LEU A 180 6.85 -10.39 16.65
CA LEU A 180 8.31 -10.40 16.43
C LEU A 180 8.69 -9.95 15.01
N ILE A 181 7.82 -10.17 14.01
CA ILE A 181 8.00 -9.70 12.63
C ILE A 181 8.24 -8.20 12.52
N GLU A 182 7.70 -7.38 13.44
CA GLU A 182 7.83 -5.92 13.43
C GLU A 182 9.29 -5.46 13.51
N LYS A 183 10.16 -6.31 14.06
CA LYS A 183 11.60 -6.07 14.18
C LYS A 183 12.39 -6.41 12.91
N HIS A 184 11.73 -6.92 11.86
CA HIS A 184 12.38 -7.58 10.71
C HIS A 184 11.94 -7.08 9.32
N PHE A 185 11.35 -5.88 9.22
CA PHE A 185 10.95 -5.25 7.95
C PHE A 185 12.08 -4.51 7.21
N GLY A 186 13.27 -4.40 7.80
CA GLY A 186 14.37 -3.64 7.24
C GLY A 186 14.91 -4.20 5.93
N LEU A 187 15.20 -3.29 4.98
CA LEU A 187 16.06 -3.59 3.82
C LEU A 187 17.52 -3.76 4.23
N PHE A 188 17.93 -3.10 5.31
CA PHE A 188 19.28 -3.13 5.87
C PHE A 188 19.27 -3.54 7.35
N ASN A 189 20.38 -4.13 7.79
CA ASN A 189 20.68 -4.33 9.20
C ASN A 189 21.18 -3.01 9.84
N PRO A 190 21.17 -2.90 11.18
CA PRO A 190 21.67 -1.71 11.88
C PRO A 190 23.14 -1.36 11.59
N ASP A 191 23.95 -2.36 11.21
CA ASP A 191 25.35 -2.19 10.80
C ASP A 191 25.52 -1.73 9.34
N LYS A 192 24.40 -1.41 8.67
CA LYS A 192 24.30 -0.97 7.27
C LYS A 192 24.57 -2.08 6.25
N SER A 193 24.80 -3.32 6.68
CA SER A 193 24.84 -4.44 5.75
C SER A 193 23.45 -4.69 5.16
N PRO A 194 23.31 -5.10 3.89
CA PRO A 194 22.03 -5.48 3.33
C PRO A 194 21.44 -6.68 4.10
N ALA A 195 20.16 -6.61 4.48
CA ALA A 195 19.46 -7.78 5.03
C ALA A 195 19.27 -8.85 3.94
N TYR A 196 19.09 -8.41 2.70
CA TYR A 196 19.04 -9.18 1.46
C TYR A 196 19.36 -8.23 0.29
N PRO A 197 19.83 -8.73 -0.86
CA PRO A 197 20.17 -7.87 -1.99
C PRO A 197 18.92 -7.25 -2.64
N ILE A 198 18.93 -5.93 -2.80
CA ILE A 198 17.90 -5.13 -3.49
C ILE A 198 18.58 -4.16 -4.47
N ARG A 199 17.94 -3.93 -5.62
CA ARG A 199 18.34 -2.91 -6.59
C ARG A 199 17.22 -1.87 -6.72
N PHE A 200 17.52 -0.66 -6.28
CA PHE A 200 16.67 0.51 -6.53
C PHE A 200 16.90 1.03 -7.96
N GLN A 201 15.88 1.66 -8.54
CA GLN A 201 15.92 2.29 -9.86
C GLN A 201 16.14 3.80 -9.76
#